data_AF-A0A5D0PMN4-F1
#
_entry.id   AF-A0A5D0PMN4-F1
#
_cell.length_a   1.000
_cell.length_b   1.000
_cell.length_c   1.000
_cell.angle_alpha   90.00
_cell.angle_beta   90.00
_cell.angle_gamma   90.00
#
_symmetry.space_group_name_H-M   'P 1'
#
loop_
_entity.id
_entity.type
_entity.pdbx_description
1 polymer ?
#
loop_
_entity_poly.entity_id
_entity_poly.type
_entity_poly.pdbx_seq_one_letter_code
_entity_poly.pdbx_strand_id
1 'polypeptide(L)'
;MTGDPRRRIPRTDLVLSDPRVTEAARGAGRAAVKAAVAAAQQRARDGRIAPEEVVAATVSALAASGPRRVINATGVLVHTNLGRAPLSVAAIEAVGAAAGCTDVEFDLMTGERARRGRAAMAALAEAVPEAEDVHV
;
A
#
# COMPACT_ATOMS: atom_id res chain seq x y z
N MET A 1 46.24 -4.02 8.59
CA MET A 1 45.19 -4.27 9.61
C MET A 1 43.86 -3.75 9.08
N THR A 2 43.09 -4.61 8.43
CA THR A 2 41.73 -4.29 7.98
C THR A 2 40.85 -4.17 9.22
N GLY A 3 40.36 -2.97 9.53
CA GLY A 3 39.55 -2.72 10.73
C GLY A 3 38.25 -3.53 10.73
N ASP A 4 37.72 -3.84 11.93
CA ASP A 4 36.46 -4.58 12.10
C ASP A 4 35.36 -3.97 11.21
N PRO A 5 34.85 -4.71 10.20
CA PRO A 5 33.82 -4.22 9.28
C PRO A 5 32.57 -3.72 9.99
N ARG A 6 32.27 -4.23 11.20
CA ARG A 6 31.12 -3.80 12.00
C ARG A 6 31.19 -2.33 12.41
N ARG A 7 32.39 -1.72 12.46
CA ARG A 7 32.57 -0.28 12.73
C ARG A 7 32.09 0.61 11.57
N ARG A 8 31.96 0.06 10.36
CA ARG A 8 31.47 0.78 9.19
C ARG A 8 29.95 0.71 9.03
N ILE A 9 29.26 -0.08 9.87
CA ILE A 9 27.80 -0.19 9.78
C ILE A 9 27.19 1.17 10.11
N PRO A 10 26.40 1.76 9.19
CA PRO A 10 25.84 3.09 9.41
C PRO A 10 24.87 3.06 10.59
N ARG A 11 24.93 4.11 11.40
CA ARG A 11 24.01 4.30 12.52
C ARG A 11 22.58 4.48 12.00
N THR A 12 21.60 4.12 12.82
CA THR A 12 20.18 4.18 12.45
C THR A 12 19.76 5.59 12.00
N ASP A 13 20.24 6.63 12.68
CA ASP A 13 19.97 8.03 12.33
C ASP A 13 20.45 8.39 10.92
N LEU A 14 21.64 7.92 10.53
CA LEU A 14 22.19 8.13 9.17
C LEU A 14 21.41 7.36 8.10
N VAL A 15 20.94 6.15 8.41
CA VAL A 15 20.11 5.38 7.47
C VAL A 15 18.74 6.04 7.29
N LEU A 16 18.14 6.53 8.38
CA LEU A 16 16.83 7.19 8.34
C LEU A 16 16.88 8.55 7.63
N SER A 17 18.01 9.25 7.67
CA SER A 17 18.18 10.52 6.96
C SER A 17 18.60 10.38 5.49
N ASP A 18 18.89 9.16 5.02
CA ASP A 18 19.19 8.94 3.60
C ASP A 18 17.95 9.25 2.74
N PRO A 19 18.08 10.11 1.69
CA PRO A 19 16.95 10.47 0.84
C PRO A 19 16.25 9.28 0.19
N ARG A 20 16.98 8.20 -0.14
CA ARG A 20 16.41 7.00 -0.74
C ARG A 20 15.52 6.24 0.24
N VAL A 21 15.91 6.21 1.52
CA VAL A 21 15.11 5.60 2.59
C VAL A 21 13.90 6.47 2.90
N THR A 22 14.07 7.79 2.91
CA THR A 22 12.96 8.75 3.11
C THR A 22 11.90 8.59 2.02
N GLU A 23 12.33 8.48 0.76
CA GLU A 23 11.44 8.23 -0.38
C GLU A 23 10.73 6.88 -0.26
N ALA A 24 11.49 5.79 -0.02
CA ALA A 24 10.92 4.45 0.08
C ALA A 24 10.02 4.26 1.31
N ALA A 25 10.18 5.11 2.33
CA ALA A 25 9.33 5.12 3.52
C ALA A 25 8.00 5.86 3.31
N ARG A 26 7.78 6.54 2.16
CA ARG A 26 6.50 7.21 1.90
C ARG A 26 5.34 6.20 1.94
N GLY A 27 4.41 6.42 2.86
CA GLY A 27 3.26 5.52 3.09
C GLY A 27 3.54 4.35 4.04
N ALA A 28 4.79 4.14 4.46
CA ALA A 28 5.14 3.13 5.46
C ALA A 28 5.00 3.70 6.88
N GLY A 29 4.43 2.90 7.79
CA GLY A 29 4.38 3.26 9.21
C GLY A 29 5.78 3.28 9.84
N ARG A 30 5.99 4.15 10.83
CA ARG A 30 7.28 4.30 11.55
C ARG A 30 7.85 2.97 12.06
N ALA A 31 6.99 2.07 12.53
CA ALA A 31 7.39 0.74 13.02
C ALA A 31 7.99 -0.13 11.90
N ALA A 32 7.39 -0.13 10.71
CA ALA A 32 7.87 -0.88 9.55
C ALA A 32 9.24 -0.36 9.08
N VAL A 33 9.40 0.97 9.04
CA VAL A 33 10.68 1.61 8.70
C VAL A 33 11.77 1.23 9.68
N LYS A 34 11.50 1.32 10.99
CA LYS A 34 12.47 0.94 12.02
C LYS A 34 12.84 -0.54 11.94
N ALA A 35 11.86 -1.41 11.69
CA ALA A 35 12.09 -2.85 11.53
C ALA A 35 12.98 -3.16 10.32
N ALA A 36 12.74 -2.50 9.17
CA ALA A 36 13.55 -2.65 7.97
C ALA A 36 15.01 -2.24 8.19
N VAL A 37 15.25 -1.09 8.82
CA VAL A 37 16.60 -0.62 9.16
C VAL A 37 17.30 -1.58 10.12
N ALA A 38 16.60 -2.00 11.18
CA ALA A 38 17.16 -2.92 12.17
C ALA A 38 17.54 -4.27 11.54
N ALA A 39 16.69 -4.81 10.66
CA ALA A 39 16.94 -6.05 9.94
C ALA A 39 18.14 -5.93 8.97
N ALA A 40 18.25 -4.82 8.24
CA ALA A 40 19.40 -4.57 7.35
C ALA A 40 20.71 -4.44 8.12
N GLN A 41 20.72 -3.67 9.22
CA GLN A 41 21.89 -3.55 10.09
C GLN A 41 22.28 -4.89 10.74
N GLN A 42 21.29 -5.72 11.10
CA GLN A 42 21.55 -7.05 11.64
C GLN A 42 22.20 -7.97 10.61
N ARG A 43 21.71 -7.97 9.37
CA ARG A 43 22.34 -8.71 8.27
C ARG A 43 23.80 -8.30 8.06
N ALA A 44 24.13 -7.02 8.22
CA ALA A 44 25.51 -6.55 8.16
C ALA A 44 26.35 -7.00 9.36
N ARG A 45 25.78 -7.00 10.57
CA ARG A 45 26.44 -7.54 11.78
C ARG A 45 26.74 -9.03 11.67
N ASP A 46 25.84 -9.77 11.03
CA ASP A 46 25.96 -11.21 10.78
C ASP A 46 26.87 -11.53 9.57
N GLY A 47 27.40 -10.51 8.87
CA GLY A 47 28.26 -10.68 7.69
C GLY A 47 27.54 -11.16 6.42
N ARG A 48 26.21 -11.10 6.38
CA ARG A 48 25.40 -11.51 5.21
C ARG A 48 25.33 -10.46 4.10
N ILE A 49 25.60 -9.20 4.44
CA ILE A 49 25.74 -8.08 3.52
C ILE A 49 26.92 -7.21 3.98
N ALA A 50 27.52 -6.45 3.08
CA ALA A 50 28.52 -5.46 3.45
C ALA A 50 27.86 -4.28 4.21
N PRO A 51 28.59 -3.61 5.13
CA PRO A 51 28.11 -2.43 5.83
C PRO A 51 27.54 -1.33 4.91
N GLU A 52 28.13 -1.17 3.73
CA GLU A 52 27.75 -0.18 2.71
C GLU A 52 26.39 -0.51 2.05
N GLU A 53 25.94 -1.77 2.12
CA GLU A 53 24.69 -2.23 1.52
C GLU A 53 23.47 -2.01 2.44
N VAL A 54 23.66 -1.58 3.69
CA VAL A 54 22.57 -1.44 4.67
C VAL A 54 21.46 -0.51 4.16
N VAL A 55 21.82 0.60 3.51
CA VAL A 55 20.83 1.52 2.94
C VAL A 55 20.05 0.86 1.79
N ALA A 56 20.75 0.23 0.84
CA ALA A 56 20.12 -0.42 -0.30
C ALA A 56 19.20 -1.57 0.16
N ALA A 57 19.62 -2.36 1.14
CA ALA A 57 18.83 -3.42 1.74
C ALA A 57 17.59 -2.88 2.46
N THR A 58 17.71 -1.73 3.15
CA THR A 58 16.56 -1.05 3.78
C THR A 58 15.55 -0.59 2.72
N VAL A 59 16.02 0.09 1.67
CA VAL A 59 15.17 0.56 0.56
C VAL A 59 14.46 -0.62 -0.12
N SER A 60 15.18 -1.71 -0.40
CA SER A 60 14.60 -2.91 -1.01
C SER A 60 13.53 -3.54 -0.13
N ALA A 61 13.73 -3.58 1.19
CA ALA A 61 12.75 -4.12 2.12
C ALA A 61 11.48 -3.25 2.18
N LEU A 62 11.65 -1.92 2.16
CA LEU A 62 10.53 -0.98 2.15
C LEU A 62 9.75 -1.04 0.83
N ALA A 63 10.44 -1.13 -0.31
CA ALA A 63 9.82 -1.25 -1.63
C ALA A 63 9.09 -2.59 -1.86
N ALA A 64 9.37 -3.61 -1.05
CA ALA A 64 8.71 -4.91 -1.10
C ALA A 64 7.44 -4.97 -0.21
N SER A 65 7.11 -3.89 0.51
CA SER A 65 5.98 -3.87 1.45
C SER A 65 4.64 -3.59 0.77
N GLY A 66 4.25 -4.44 -0.19
CA GLY A 66 2.91 -4.43 -0.77
C GLY A 66 2.86 -4.68 -2.28
N PRO A 67 1.63 -4.68 -2.86
CA PRO A 67 1.44 -4.79 -4.30
C PRO A 67 2.09 -3.61 -5.00
N ARG A 68 2.87 -3.90 -6.05
CA ARG A 68 3.49 -2.88 -6.90
C ARG A 68 2.66 -2.70 -8.16
N ARG A 69 2.51 -1.45 -8.60
CA ARG A 69 1.97 -1.15 -9.92
C ARG A 69 2.87 -1.77 -10.99
N VAL A 70 2.25 -2.40 -11.99
CA VAL A 70 2.93 -3.01 -13.14
C VAL A 70 2.39 -2.47 -14.45
N ILE A 71 3.16 -2.63 -15.53
CA ILE A 71 2.71 -2.38 -16.90
C ILE A 71 2.20 -3.72 -17.46
N ASN A 72 0.93 -3.78 -17.86
CA ASN A 72 0.38 -4.96 -18.52
C ASN A 72 0.72 -4.93 -20.02
N ALA A 73 1.68 -5.76 -20.43
CA ALA A 73 2.09 -5.94 -21.82
C ALA A 73 1.63 -7.28 -22.42
N THR A 74 0.67 -7.97 -21.79
CA THR A 74 0.21 -9.31 -22.20
C THR A 74 -0.87 -9.29 -23.29
N GLY A 75 -1.53 -8.15 -23.49
CA GLY A 75 -2.75 -8.04 -24.31
C GLY A 75 -4.03 -8.53 -23.64
N VAL A 76 -3.96 -9.11 -22.43
CA VAL A 76 -5.13 -9.58 -21.67
C VAL A 76 -5.74 -8.43 -20.85
N LEU A 77 -6.98 -8.03 -21.15
CA LEU A 77 -7.67 -6.94 -20.45
C LEU A 77 -8.05 -7.31 -19.00
N VAL A 78 -8.80 -8.39 -18.82
CA VAL A 78 -9.20 -8.88 -17.48
C VAL A 78 -8.19 -9.91 -17.00
N HIS A 79 -7.03 -9.43 -16.56
CA HIS A 79 -5.93 -10.31 -16.16
C HIS A 79 -6.05 -10.71 -14.69
N THR A 80 -6.38 -11.97 -14.42
CA THR A 80 -6.63 -12.49 -13.06
C THR A 80 -5.44 -12.30 -12.11
N ASN A 81 -4.22 -12.56 -12.57
CA ASN A 81 -3.01 -12.36 -11.75
C ASN A 81 -2.59 -10.89 -11.58
N LEU A 82 -3.13 -9.95 -12.38
CA LEU A 82 -2.80 -8.52 -12.32
C LEU A 82 -3.95 -7.66 -11.75
N GLY A 83 -4.95 -8.29 -11.13
CA GLY A 83 -6.03 -7.56 -10.44
C GLY A 83 -7.29 -7.31 -11.27
N ARG A 84 -7.51 -8.06 -12.37
CA ARG A 84 -8.73 -7.97 -13.21
C ARG A 84 -8.90 -6.58 -13.83
N ALA A 85 -10.08 -5.99 -13.73
CA ALA A 85 -10.40 -4.70 -14.33
C ALA A 85 -9.83 -3.55 -13.47
N PRO A 86 -9.00 -2.65 -14.05
CA PRO A 86 -8.58 -1.44 -13.36
C PRO A 86 -9.77 -0.53 -13.03
N LEU A 87 -9.71 0.16 -11.89
CA LEU A 87 -10.72 1.15 -11.52
C LEU A 87 -10.61 2.41 -12.41
N SER A 88 -11.76 3.02 -12.71
CA SER A 88 -11.81 4.35 -13.33
C SER A 88 -11.36 5.43 -12.34
N VAL A 89 -11.01 6.63 -12.83
CA VAL A 89 -10.64 7.76 -11.99
C VAL A 89 -11.74 8.08 -10.96
N ALA A 90 -13.00 8.13 -11.41
CA ALA A 90 -14.15 8.37 -10.53
C ALA A 90 -14.30 7.29 -9.44
N ALA A 91 -14.05 6.02 -9.76
CA ALA A 91 -14.10 4.95 -8.77
C ALA A 91 -12.96 5.06 -7.74
N ILE A 92 -11.76 5.47 -8.17
CA ILE A 92 -10.63 5.71 -7.27
C ILE A 92 -10.94 6.87 -6.31
N GLU A 93 -11.50 7.97 -6.83
CA GLU A 93 -11.92 9.12 -6.02
C GLU A 93 -13.00 8.75 -5.01
N ALA A 94 -14.01 7.97 -5.41
CA ALA A 94 -15.06 7.49 -4.52
C ALA A 94 -14.52 6.60 -3.39
N VAL A 95 -13.59 5.68 -3.69
CA VAL A 95 -12.90 4.87 -2.67
C VAL A 95 -12.07 5.76 -1.74
N GLY A 96 -11.41 6.78 -2.27
CA GLY A 96 -10.67 7.78 -1.48
C GLY A 96 -11.57 8.54 -0.51
N ALA A 97 -12.74 8.99 -0.95
CA ALA A 97 -13.74 9.63 -0.09
C ALA A 97 -14.27 8.66 0.99
N ALA A 98 -14.51 7.40 0.62
CA ALA A 98 -14.96 6.35 1.53
C ALA A 98 -13.92 5.93 2.59
N ALA A 99 -12.66 6.36 2.47
CA ALA A 99 -11.65 6.13 3.49
C ALA A 99 -11.89 6.95 4.77
N GLY A 100 -12.74 7.97 4.72
CA GLY A 100 -13.20 8.74 5.88
C GLY A 100 -14.53 8.26 6.46
N CYS A 101 -15.09 9.02 7.40
CA CYS A 101 -16.45 8.80 7.88
C CYS A 101 -17.44 9.11 6.76
N THR A 102 -18.25 8.13 6.37
CA THR A 102 -19.29 8.27 5.36
C THR A 102 -20.63 7.78 5.90
N ASP A 103 -21.70 8.11 5.18
CA ASP A 103 -23.10 7.79 5.49
C ASP A 103 -23.47 6.33 5.18
N VAL A 104 -22.51 5.40 5.31
CA VAL A 104 -22.63 3.97 4.93
C VAL A 104 -23.94 3.35 5.41
N GLU A 105 -24.33 3.63 6.66
CA GLU A 105 -25.58 3.17 7.28
C GLU A 105 -26.34 4.32 7.94
N PHE A 106 -26.19 5.55 7.45
CA PHE A 106 -26.83 6.73 8.02
C PHE A 106 -27.65 7.46 6.96
N ASP A 107 -28.79 8.02 7.34
CA ASP A 107 -29.58 8.88 6.48
C ASP A 107 -29.36 10.33 6.89
N LEU A 108 -28.76 11.12 6.01
CA LEU A 108 -28.44 12.52 6.28
C LEU A 108 -29.68 13.42 6.37
N MET A 109 -30.82 12.99 5.83
CA MET A 109 -32.07 13.74 5.88
C MET A 109 -32.86 13.46 7.16
N THR A 110 -32.95 12.20 7.58
CA THR A 110 -33.72 11.83 8.79
C THR A 110 -32.87 11.80 10.06
N GLY A 111 -31.56 11.65 9.94
CA GLY A 111 -30.66 11.47 11.07
C GLY A 111 -30.73 10.07 11.69
N GLU A 112 -31.35 9.11 11.01
CA GLU A 112 -31.56 7.75 11.51
C GLU A 112 -30.61 6.74 10.84
N ARG A 113 -30.52 5.55 11.43
CA ARG A 113 -29.80 4.43 10.82
C ARG A 113 -30.55 3.95 9.58
N ALA A 114 -29.82 3.63 8.53
CA ALA A 114 -30.38 3.18 7.26
C ALA A 114 -29.59 2.01 6.65
N ARG A 115 -30.16 1.35 5.63
CA ARG A 115 -29.57 0.16 5.00
C ARG A 115 -28.24 0.49 4.32
N ARG A 116 -27.24 -0.38 4.43
CA ARG A 116 -25.98 -0.22 3.70
C ARG A 116 -26.17 -0.33 2.19
N GLY A 117 -25.42 0.45 1.42
CA GLY A 117 -25.29 0.27 -0.03
C GLY A 117 -26.52 0.71 -0.84
N ARG A 118 -27.41 1.56 -0.30
CA ARG A 118 -28.63 2.05 -1.00
C ARG A 118 -28.31 2.59 -2.39
N ALA A 119 -27.29 3.46 -2.49
CA ALA A 119 -26.87 4.04 -3.76
C ALA A 119 -26.35 2.99 -4.76
N ALA A 120 -25.56 2.01 -4.29
CA ALA A 120 -25.03 0.95 -5.14
C ALA A 120 -26.14 0.01 -5.65
N MET A 121 -27.09 -0.35 -4.80
CA MET A 121 -28.24 -1.17 -5.20
C MET A 121 -29.15 -0.44 -6.20
N ALA A 122 -29.41 0.85 -5.97
CA ALA A 122 -30.20 1.66 -6.88
C ALA A 122 -29.53 1.75 -8.27
N ALA A 123 -28.22 2.00 -8.31
CA ALA A 123 -27.46 2.03 -9.57
C ALA A 123 -27.45 0.67 -10.28
N LEU A 124 -27.37 -0.44 -9.54
CA LEU A 124 -27.43 -1.79 -10.11
C LEU A 124 -28.81 -2.11 -10.70
N ALA A 125 -29.89 -1.73 -10.01
CA ALA A 125 -31.25 -1.91 -10.51
C ALA A 125 -31.49 -1.08 -11.78
N GLU A 126 -30.99 0.15 -11.82
CA GLU A 126 -31.05 1.01 -13.02
C GLU A 126 -30.25 0.41 -14.18
N ALA A 127 -29.07 -0.15 -13.91
CA ALA A 127 -28.20 -0.74 -14.94
C ALA A 127 -28.74 -2.08 -15.49
N VAL A 128 -29.60 -2.77 -14.75
CA VAL A 128 -30.18 -4.07 -15.12
C VAL A 128 -31.70 -4.02 -14.95
N PRO A 129 -32.44 -3.32 -15.84
CA PRO A 129 -33.86 -3.03 -15.65
C PRO A 129 -34.77 -4.27 -15.70
N GLU A 130 -34.26 -5.39 -16.23
CA GLU A 130 -34.97 -6.67 -16.27
C GLU A 130 -34.81 -7.48 -14.98
N ALA A 131 -33.92 -7.07 -14.07
CA ALA A 131 -33.74 -7.74 -12.78
C ALA A 131 -34.94 -7.49 -11.87
N GLU A 132 -35.45 -8.57 -11.25
CA GLU A 132 -36.59 -8.48 -10.32
C GLU A 132 -36.20 -7.87 -8.96
N ASP A 133 -34.95 -8.04 -8.52
CA ASP A 133 -34.44 -7.50 -7.26
C ASP A 133 -32.89 -7.35 -7.29
N VAL A 134 -32.33 -6.62 -6.32
CA VAL A 134 -30.89 -6.36 -6.16
C VAL A 134 -30.44 -6.57 -4.72
N HIS A 135 -29.29 -7.22 -4.55
CA HIS A 135 -28.69 -7.50 -3.25
C HIS A 135 -27.17 -7.24 -3.23
N VAL A 136 -26.62 -7.00 -2.03
CA VAL A 136 -25.18 -6.79 -1.77
C VAL A 136 -24.72 -7.75 -0.69
#